data_AF-A0A2G6N3R6-F1
#
_entry.id   AF-A0A2G6N3R6-F1
#
_cell.length_a   1.000
_cell.length_b   1.000
_cell.length_c   1.000
_cell.angle_alpha   90.00
_cell.angle_beta   90.00
_cell.angle_gamma   90.00
#
_symmetry.space_group_name_H-M   'P 1'
#
loop_
_entity.id
_entity.type
_entity.pdbx_description
1 polymer ?
#
loop_
_entity_poly.entity_id
_entity_poly.type
_entity_poly.pdbx_seq_one_letter_code
_entity_poly.pdbx_strand_id
1 'polypeptide(L)'
;MLDSIRDVAAILFLEDNLGLLREKYLNLALSGNPPDPKFWDTLENNVMKDLKLQFFNPRIRKLIKSENDTTSDDEDFNNHSQKLIEFAVIKNHKRLQEIPHVGHPDYFVD
;
A
#
# COMPACT_ATOMS: atom_id res chain seq x y z
N MET A 1 -7.82 18.27 -11.94
CA MET A 1 -8.16 18.45 -10.51
C MET A 1 -8.66 17.14 -9.92
N LEU A 2 -9.55 16.42 -10.60
CA LEU A 2 -9.99 15.08 -10.21
C LEU A 2 -8.82 14.07 -10.17
N ASP A 3 -7.82 14.24 -11.03
CA ASP A 3 -6.57 13.49 -11.10
C ASP A 3 -5.82 13.55 -9.76
N SER A 4 -5.64 14.77 -9.23
CA SER A 4 -4.97 14.98 -7.95
C SER A 4 -5.76 14.42 -6.78
N ILE A 5 -7.09 14.52 -6.82
CA ILE A 5 -7.97 13.94 -5.79
C ILE A 5 -7.86 12.40 -5.80
N ARG A 6 -7.88 11.77 -6.98
CA ARG A 6 -7.64 10.34 -7.14
C ARG A 6 -6.28 9.96 -6.58
N ASP A 7 -5.21 10.68 -6.94
CA ASP A 7 -3.86 10.33 -6.48
C ASP A 7 -3.76 10.41 -4.95
N VAL A 8 -4.35 11.42 -4.31
CA VAL A 8 -4.40 11.51 -2.84
C VAL A 8 -5.23 10.38 -2.23
N ALA A 9 -6.39 10.05 -2.83
CA ALA A 9 -7.21 8.93 -2.37
C ALA A 9 -6.47 7.59 -2.49
N ALA A 10 -5.68 7.39 -3.54
CA ALA A 10 -4.85 6.21 -3.72
C ALA A 10 -3.76 6.11 -2.63
N ILE A 11 -3.16 7.24 -2.23
CA ILE A 11 -2.21 7.28 -1.12
C ILE A 11 -2.87 6.91 0.21
N LEU A 12 -4.05 7.48 0.51
CA LEU A 12 -4.78 7.15 1.74
C LEU A 12 -5.19 5.67 1.76
N PHE A 13 -5.64 5.14 0.62
CA PHE A 13 -5.92 3.71 0.47
C PHE A 13 -4.67 2.86 0.73
N LEU A 14 -3.52 3.24 0.17
CA LEU A 14 -2.26 2.53 0.41
C LEU A 14 -1.90 2.50 1.89
N GLU A 15 -1.92 3.66 2.55
CA GLU A 15 -1.57 3.79 3.96
C GLU A 15 -2.46 2.92 4.86
N ASP A 16 -3.78 2.99 4.64
CA ASP A 16 -4.78 2.21 5.39
C ASP A 16 -4.58 0.69 5.19
N ASN A 17 -4.44 0.24 3.94
CA ASN A 17 -4.27 -1.20 3.66
C ASN A 17 -2.95 -1.75 4.21
N LEU A 18 -1.87 -0.98 4.17
CA LEU A 18 -0.61 -1.36 4.83
C LEU A 18 -0.76 -1.35 6.36
N GLY A 19 -1.62 -0.50 6.92
CA GLY A 19 -2.01 -0.51 8.34
C GLY A 19 -2.70 -1.80 8.74
N LEU A 20 -3.77 -2.15 8.03
CA LEU A 20 -4.51 -3.40 8.21
C LEU A 20 -3.61 -4.63 8.05
N LEU A 21 -2.64 -4.56 7.15
CA LEU A 21 -1.64 -5.62 6.98
C LEU A 21 -0.82 -5.84 8.26
N ARG A 22 -0.36 -4.75 8.89
CA ARG A 22 0.39 -4.81 10.14
C ARG A 22 -0.46 -5.36 11.28
N GLU A 23 -1.71 -4.93 11.38
CA GLU A 23 -2.66 -5.47 12.38
C GLU A 23 -2.87 -6.97 12.21
N LYS A 24 -3.07 -7.42 10.96
CA LYS A 24 -3.22 -8.84 10.65
C LYS A 24 -1.97 -9.64 11.03
N TYR A 25 -0.77 -9.13 10.74
CA TYR A 25 0.47 -9.75 11.17
C TYR A 25 0.54 -9.89 12.69
N LEU A 26 0.26 -8.79 13.41
CA LEU A 26 0.32 -8.78 14.88
C LEU A 26 -0.65 -9.79 15.49
N ASN A 27 -1.88 -9.86 14.98
CA ASN A 27 -2.87 -10.84 15.44
C ASN A 27 -2.41 -12.28 15.23
N LEU A 28 -1.76 -12.58 14.10
CA LEU A 28 -1.21 -13.91 13.82
C LEU A 28 -0.03 -14.24 14.76
N ALA A 29 0.89 -13.29 14.94
CA ALA A 29 2.03 -13.45 15.83
C ALA A 29 1.59 -13.71 17.29
N LEU A 30 0.64 -12.93 17.80
CA LEU A 30 0.09 -13.09 19.15
C LEU A 30 -0.70 -14.40 19.32
N SER A 31 -1.28 -14.94 18.24
CA SER A 31 -1.95 -16.25 18.24
C SER A 31 -1.00 -17.44 18.33
N GLY A 32 0.32 -17.21 18.38
CA GLY A 32 1.35 -18.26 18.39
C GLY A 32 1.69 -18.83 17.01
N ASN A 33 1.16 -18.22 15.93
CA ASN A 33 1.45 -18.59 14.54
C ASN A 33 2.14 -17.42 13.83
N PRO A 34 3.43 -17.14 14.14
CA PRO A 34 4.15 -16.06 13.48
C PRO A 34 4.19 -16.29 11.97
N PRO A 35 3.80 -15.31 11.14
CA PRO A 35 3.82 -15.46 9.69
C PRO A 35 5.24 -15.64 9.14
N ASP A 36 5.38 -16.46 8.09
CA ASP A 36 6.62 -16.62 7.31
C ASP A 36 7.12 -15.24 6.81
N PRO A 37 8.43 -14.96 6.76
CA PRO A 37 9.00 -13.78 6.10
C PRO A 37 8.38 -13.40 4.74
N LYS A 38 7.96 -14.38 3.92
CA LYS A 38 7.29 -14.15 2.62
C LYS A 38 5.88 -13.54 2.73
N PHE A 39 5.33 -13.48 3.94
CA PHE A 39 4.03 -12.89 4.25
C PHE A 39 3.97 -11.42 3.82
N TRP A 40 5.03 -10.66 4.09
CA TRP A 40 5.10 -9.24 3.74
C TRP A 40 5.16 -9.04 2.23
N ASP A 41 6.11 -9.67 1.55
CA ASP A 41 6.31 -9.50 0.10
C ASP A 41 5.04 -9.86 -0.69
N THR A 42 4.38 -10.96 -0.34
CA THR A 42 3.17 -11.40 -1.04
C THR A 42 2.03 -10.41 -0.85
N LEU A 43 1.83 -9.94 0.37
CA LEU A 43 0.66 -9.13 0.70
C LEU A 43 0.87 -7.65 0.36
N GLU A 44 2.08 -7.10 0.49
CA GLU A 44 2.43 -5.77 -0.03
C GLU A 44 2.19 -5.70 -1.55
N ASN A 45 2.61 -6.73 -2.29
CA ASN A 45 2.35 -6.82 -3.73
C ASN A 45 0.85 -6.86 -4.05
N ASN A 46 0.05 -7.51 -3.21
CA ASN A 46 -1.40 -7.52 -3.38
C ASN A 46 -2.00 -6.14 -3.12
N VAL A 47 -1.58 -5.44 -2.08
CA VAL A 47 -2.02 -4.06 -1.80
C VAL A 47 -1.73 -3.13 -2.99
N MET A 48 -0.53 -3.25 -3.59
CA MET A 48 -0.18 -2.47 -4.78
C MET A 48 -1.03 -2.82 -6.01
N LYS A 49 -1.34 -4.11 -6.21
CA LYS A 49 -2.26 -4.53 -7.26
C LYS A 49 -3.67 -3.99 -7.03
N ASP A 50 -4.17 -4.05 -5.80
CA ASP A 50 -5.50 -3.58 -5.44
C ASP A 50 -5.63 -2.06 -5.61
N LEU A 51 -4.59 -1.31 -5.23
CA LEU A 51 -4.50 0.14 -5.48
C LEU A 51 -4.62 0.45 -6.97
N LYS A 52 -3.84 -0.26 -7.81
CA LYS A 52 -3.91 -0.08 -9.25
C LYS A 52 -5.29 -0.42 -9.80
N LEU A 53 -5.86 -1.54 -9.38
CA LEU A 53 -7.20 -1.98 -9.81
C LEU A 53 -8.31 -1.01 -9.39
N GLN A 54 -8.21 -0.40 -8.21
CA GLN A 54 -9.22 0.55 -7.73
C GLN A 54 -9.11 1.94 -8.36
N PHE A 55 -7.90 2.49 -8.48
CA PHE A 55 -7.72 3.90 -8.81
C PHE A 55 -7.22 4.13 -10.24
N PHE A 56 -6.50 3.19 -10.83
CA PHE A 56 -5.83 3.32 -12.13
C PHE A 56 -6.39 2.29 -13.12
N ASN A 57 -7.71 2.36 -13.32
CA ASN A 57 -8.45 1.47 -14.21
C ASN A 57 -9.22 2.27 -15.29
N PRO A 58 -9.73 1.59 -16.33
CA PRO A 58 -10.40 2.28 -17.44
C PRO A 58 -11.61 3.10 -17.04
N ARG A 59 -12.33 2.70 -15.99
CA ARG A 59 -13.54 3.42 -15.53
C ARG A 59 -13.14 4.75 -14.90
N ILE A 60 -12.16 4.74 -13.99
CA ILE A 60 -11.68 5.96 -13.33
C ILE A 60 -10.98 6.87 -14.33
N ARG A 61 -10.13 6.33 -15.22
CA ARG A 61 -9.46 7.14 -16.24
C ARG A 61 -10.46 7.91 -17.11
N LYS A 62 -11.53 7.25 -17.58
CA LYS A 62 -12.57 7.91 -18.40
C LYS A 62 -13.33 9.02 -17.67
N LEU A 63 -13.39 8.98 -16.33
CA LEU A 63 -14.02 10.04 -15.53
C LEU A 63 -13.10 11.25 -15.35
N ILE A 64 -11.79 11.05 -15.38
CA ILE A 64 -10.78 12.06 -15.06
C ILE A 64 -10.19 12.69 -16.32
N LYS A 65 -9.98 11.88 -17.37
CA LYS A 65 -9.32 12.26 -18.62
C LYS A 65 -10.34 12.48 -19.73
N SER A 66 -9.97 13.28 -20.73
CA SER A 66 -10.81 13.54 -21.89
C SER A 66 -11.03 12.28 -22.72
N GLU A 67 -12.15 12.18 -23.44
CA GLU A 67 -12.47 11.04 -24.32
C GLU A 67 -11.40 10.76 -25.40
N ASN A 68 -10.61 11.77 -25.77
CA ASN A 68 -9.52 11.65 -26.74
C ASN A 68 -8.18 11.24 -26.12
N ASP A 69 -8.12 10.96 -24.82
CA ASP A 69 -6.89 10.54 -24.15
C ASP A 69 -6.52 9.10 -24.52
N THR A 70 -5.29 8.91 -24.99
CA THR A 70 -4.75 7.61 -25.43
C THR A 70 -3.87 6.94 -24.37
N THR A 71 -3.68 7.56 -23.20
CA THR A 71 -2.85 7.02 -22.11
C THR A 71 -3.37 5.66 -21.62
N SER A 72 -2.48 4.66 -21.55
CA SER A 72 -2.80 3.32 -21.02
C SER A 72 -2.93 3.30 -19.49
N ASP A 73 -3.52 2.25 -18.89
CA ASP A 73 -3.71 2.19 -17.42
C ASP A 73 -2.35 2.11 -16.71
N ASP A 74 -1.42 1.39 -17.32
CA ASP A 74 -0.04 1.25 -16.86
C ASP A 74 0.70 2.59 -16.93
N GLU A 75 0.47 3.35 -17.99
CA GLU A 75 1.08 4.67 -18.16
C GLU A 75 0.48 5.72 -17.21
N ASP A 76 -0.84 5.71 -17.00
CA ASP A 76 -1.51 6.56 -16.02
C ASP A 76 -1.03 6.27 -14.59
N PHE A 77 -0.91 4.98 -14.24
CA PHE A 77 -0.30 4.57 -12.98
C PHE A 77 1.16 5.00 -12.89
N ASN A 78 1.96 4.81 -13.94
CA ASN A 78 3.37 5.16 -13.92
C ASN A 78 3.65 6.65 -14.01
N ASN A 79 2.68 7.51 -14.34
CA ASN A 79 2.91 8.95 -14.47
C ASN A 79 2.19 9.77 -13.39
N HIS A 80 1.58 9.12 -12.40
CA HIS A 80 0.86 9.82 -11.34
C HIS A 80 1.80 10.70 -10.49
N SER A 81 1.24 11.77 -9.94
CA SER A 81 2.00 12.89 -9.38
C SER A 81 2.55 12.62 -7.98
N GLN A 82 1.99 11.65 -7.26
CA GLN A 82 2.22 11.42 -5.83
C GLN A 82 3.22 10.31 -5.50
N LYS A 83 4.04 9.87 -6.46
CA LYS A 83 5.04 8.81 -6.28
C LYS A 83 6.00 9.01 -5.10
N LEU A 84 6.39 10.25 -4.82
CA LEU A 84 7.27 10.55 -3.69
C LEU A 84 6.57 10.27 -2.35
N ILE A 85 5.27 10.56 -2.26
CA ILE A 85 4.48 10.27 -1.07
C ILE A 85 4.24 8.77 -0.96
N GLU A 86 3.94 8.08 -2.08
CA GLU A 86 3.81 6.62 -2.13
C GLU A 86 5.07 5.94 -1.58
N PHE A 87 6.24 6.38 -2.05
CA PHE A 87 7.53 5.89 -1.57
C PHE A 87 7.72 6.16 -0.08
N ALA A 88 7.33 7.34 0.41
CA ALA A 88 7.41 7.67 1.83
C ALA A 88 6.52 6.75 2.68
N VAL A 89 5.29 6.47 2.23
CA VAL A 89 4.35 5.55 2.88
C VAL A 89 4.93 4.13 2.94
N ILE A 90 5.43 3.60 1.83
CA ILE A 90 6.05 2.27 1.77
C ILE A 90 7.28 2.20 2.68
N LYS A 91 8.15 3.23 2.64
CA LYS A 91 9.34 3.28 3.49
C LYS A 91 8.95 3.33 4.97
N ASN A 92 7.93 4.10 5.34
CA ASN A 92 7.44 4.16 6.71
C ASN A 92 6.88 2.80 7.14
N HIS A 93 6.10 2.15 6.28
CA HIS A 93 5.59 0.80 6.54
C HIS A 93 6.72 -0.18 6.87
N LYS A 94 7.79 -0.21 6.07
CA LYS A 94 8.94 -1.10 6.30
C LYS A 94 9.64 -0.81 7.62
N ARG A 95 9.86 0.47 7.96
CA ARG A 95 10.45 0.83 9.26
C ARG A 95 9.57 0.42 10.44
N LEU A 96 8.24 0.48 10.29
CA LEU A 96 7.33 0.02 11.34
C LEU A 96 7.37 -1.50 11.53
N GLN A 97 7.69 -2.29 10.50
CA GLN A 97 7.89 -3.73 10.63
C GLN A 97 9.15 -4.08 11.46
N GLU A 98 10.15 -3.20 11.48
CA GLU A 98 11.38 -3.39 12.25
C GLU A 98 11.19 -3.17 13.75
N ILE A 99 10.10 -2.51 14.16
CA ILE A 99 9.81 -2.26 15.58
C ILE A 99 9.26 -3.55 16.20
N PRO A 100 9.94 -4.13 17.21
CA PRO A 100 9.42 -5.31 17.89
C PRO A 100 8.09 -4.99 18.54
N HIS A 101 7.12 -5.89 18.39
CA HIS A 101 5.85 -5.76 19.09
C HIS A 101 6.01 -6.10 20.58
N VAL A 102 5.09 -5.60 21.41
CA VAL A 102 5.06 -5.93 22.84
C VAL A 102 4.90 -7.44 23.01
N GLY A 103 5.81 -8.07 23.73
CA GLY A 103 5.85 -9.53 23.89
C GLY A 103 6.81 -10.26 22.93
N HIS A 104 7.43 -9.55 21.98
CA HIS A 104 8.47 -10.13 21.11
C HIS A 104 9.71 -10.54 21.95
N PRO A 105 10.41 -11.65 21.64
CA PRO A 105 11.59 -12.09 22.39
C PRO A 105 12.67 -11.01 22.52
N ASP A 106 12.89 -10.21 21.47
CA ASP A 106 13.86 -9.11 21.46
C ASP A 106 13.48 -7.93 22.39
N TYR A 107 12.25 -7.90 22.91
CA TYR A 107 11.79 -6.88 23.86
C TYR A 107 12.25 -7.17 25.30
N PHE A 108 12.70 -8.40 25.58
CA PHE A 108 13.16 -8.85 26.89
C PHE A 108 14.66 -9.16 26.92
N VAL A 109 15.45 -8.36 26.21
CA VAL A 109 16.91 -8.39 26.41
C VAL A 109 17.22 -7.56 27.66
N ASP A 110 17.61 -8.25 28.74
CA ASP A 110 18.13 -7.67 29.97
C ASP A 110 19.29 -6.69 29.74
#